data_AF-A0A7S2KD54-F1
#
_entry.id   AF-A0A7S2KD54-F1
#
_cell.length_a   1.000
_cell.length_b   1.000
_cell.length_c   1.000
_cell.angle_alpha   90.00
_cell.angle_beta   90.00
_cell.angle_gamma   90.00
#
_symmetry.space_group_name_H-M   'P 1'
#
loop_
_entity.id
_entity.type
_entity.pdbx_description
1 polymer ?
#
loop_
_entity_poly.entity_id
_entity_poly.type
_entity_poly.pdbx_seq_one_letter_code
_entity_poly.pdbx_strand_id
1 'polypeptide(L)'
;MARARRAVPNLKVANRGEGRRNRVKNDSRASVLRRWMLDRWGAAALREGEGVLDVAGGKGDLAWELLNLNRVPAAVLEPRPLDFSSCGGKFRYGIYWRNPIFHAYIDCAHDAAQVTERPRHLRMLLDGDAVGWATAEGGAGAAAAGDVFAAS
;
A
#
# COMPACT_ATOMS: atom_id res chain seq x y z
N MET A 1 46.57 4.94 4.70
CA MET A 1 46.05 4.40 5.98
C MET A 1 44.55 4.66 6.07
N ALA A 2 43.71 3.64 5.98
CA ALA A 2 42.25 3.79 6.06
C ALA A 2 41.81 3.90 7.53
N ARG A 3 41.05 4.94 7.87
CA ARG A 3 40.57 5.20 9.23
C ARG A 3 39.45 4.21 9.56
N ALA A 4 39.70 3.30 10.50
CA ALA A 4 38.68 2.35 10.98
C ALA A 4 37.48 3.12 11.54
N ARG A 5 36.27 2.83 11.04
CA ARG A 5 35.02 3.39 11.55
C ARG A 5 34.79 2.84 12.97
N ARG A 6 34.78 3.73 13.96
CA ARG A 6 34.47 3.41 15.36
C ARG A 6 33.06 2.82 15.42
N ALA A 7 32.95 1.58 15.89
CA ALA A 7 31.66 0.94 16.15
C ALA A 7 30.91 1.76 17.20
N VAL A 8 29.85 2.46 16.79
CA VAL A 8 28.95 3.14 17.71
C VAL A 8 28.01 2.06 18.26
N PRO A 9 27.98 1.83 19.58
CA PRO A 9 27.04 0.87 20.15
C PRO A 9 25.62 1.30 19.79
N ASN A 10 24.84 0.37 19.25
CA ASN A 10 23.43 0.60 18.90
C ASN A 10 22.60 0.63 20.19
N LEU A 11 22.72 1.73 20.94
CA LEU A 11 21.86 2.02 22.07
C LEU A 11 20.45 2.26 21.50
N LYS A 12 19.63 1.20 21.51
CA LYS A 12 18.19 1.30 21.24
C LYS A 12 17.54 2.09 22.38
N VAL A 13 17.71 3.41 22.39
CA VAL A 13 16.91 4.28 23.25
C VAL A 13 15.56 4.45 22.57
N ALA A 14 14.64 3.51 22.84
CA ALA A 14 13.26 3.56 22.37
C ALA A 14 12.37 4.49 23.22
N ASN A 15 12.95 5.16 24.24
CA ASN A 15 12.18 5.85 25.27
C ASN A 15 12.38 7.35 25.12
N ARG A 16 11.29 8.13 25.06
CA ARG A 16 11.32 9.61 25.00
C ARG A 16 11.74 10.25 26.35
N GLY A 17 12.64 9.59 27.10
CA GLY A 17 12.98 9.92 28.48
C GLY A 17 12.16 9.15 29.52
N GLU A 18 12.57 9.29 30.78
CA GLU A 18 11.94 8.67 31.95
C GLU A 18 10.46 9.10 32.08
N GLY A 19 9.57 8.16 32.42
CA GLY A 19 8.13 8.40 32.55
C GLY A 19 7.38 8.67 31.23
N ARG A 20 8.05 8.70 30.07
CA ARG A 20 7.40 8.96 28.77
C ARG A 20 7.15 7.66 28.02
N ARG A 21 5.92 7.49 27.52
CA ARG A 21 5.58 6.37 26.63
C ARG A 21 6.44 6.39 25.37
N ASN A 22 6.82 5.20 24.91
CA ASN A 22 7.56 5.01 23.67
C ASN A 22 6.77 5.58 22.49
N ARG A 23 7.48 6.15 21.51
CA ARG A 23 6.84 6.58 20.27
C ARG A 23 6.35 5.34 19.54
N VAL A 24 5.04 5.13 19.53
CA VAL A 24 4.42 4.18 18.60
C VAL A 24 4.55 4.79 17.21
N LYS A 25 5.33 4.13 16.34
CA LYS A 25 5.35 4.47 14.91
C LYS A 25 4.24 3.65 14.27
N ASN A 26 3.44 4.28 13.42
CA ASN A 26 2.53 3.56 12.54
C ASN A 26 3.35 3.02 11.35
N ASP A 27 4.24 2.06 11.65
CA ASP A 27 4.97 1.31 10.65
C ASP A 27 4.12 0.11 10.19
N SER A 28 4.35 -0.33 8.95
CA SER A 28 3.68 -1.53 8.39
C SER A 28 2.20 -1.38 8.00
N ARG A 29 1.69 -0.16 7.78
CA ARG A 29 0.33 0.08 7.25
C ARG A 29 -0.01 -0.75 6.01
N ALA A 30 0.92 -0.82 5.05
CA ALA A 30 0.76 -1.63 3.85
C ALA A 30 0.59 -3.12 4.19
N SER A 31 1.42 -3.66 5.08
CA SER A 31 1.32 -5.06 5.50
C SER A 31 0.05 -5.35 6.30
N VAL A 32 -0.42 -4.40 7.11
CA VAL A 32 -1.70 -4.53 7.84
C VAL A 32 -2.86 -4.62 6.84
N LEU A 33 -2.91 -3.69 5.89
CA LEU A 33 -3.94 -3.66 4.86
C LEU A 33 -3.90 -4.94 4.00
N ARG A 34 -2.71 -5.35 3.53
CA ARG A 34 -2.51 -6.59 2.77
C ARG A 34 -3.10 -7.81 3.49
N ARG A 35 -2.76 -8.01 4.77
CA ARG A 35 -3.27 -9.15 5.55
C ARG A 35 -4.78 -9.09 5.70
N TRP A 36 -5.32 -7.92 5.99
CA TRP A 36 -6.77 -7.73 6.05
C TRP A 36 -7.46 -8.06 4.72
N MET A 37 -6.88 -7.68 3.58
CA MET A 37 -7.41 -8.04 2.26
C MET A 37 -7.38 -9.56 2.04
N LEU A 38 -6.29 -10.23 2.43
CA LEU A 38 -6.16 -11.68 2.34
C LEU A 38 -7.20 -12.39 3.23
N ASP A 39 -7.44 -11.90 4.45
CA ASP A 39 -8.49 -12.44 5.32
C ASP A 39 -9.89 -12.22 4.73
N ARG A 40 -10.13 -11.03 4.14
CA ARG A 40 -11.45 -10.62 3.70
C ARG A 40 -11.91 -11.32 2.43
N TRP A 41 -11.01 -11.50 1.47
CA TRP A 41 -11.32 -12.02 0.13
C TRP A 41 -10.56 -13.29 -0.23
N GLY A 42 -9.41 -13.56 0.42
CA GLY A 42 -8.52 -14.64 0.03
C GLY A 42 -7.66 -14.29 -1.18
N ALA A 43 -6.51 -14.95 -1.30
CA ALA A 43 -5.57 -14.69 -2.39
C ALA A 43 -6.13 -15.09 -3.77
N ALA A 44 -7.04 -16.07 -3.84
CA ALA A 44 -7.66 -16.50 -5.10
C ALA A 44 -8.51 -15.39 -5.72
N ALA A 45 -9.43 -14.80 -4.96
CA ALA A 45 -10.28 -13.70 -5.42
C ALA A 45 -9.45 -12.47 -5.81
N LEU A 46 -8.41 -12.15 -5.03
CA LEU A 46 -7.51 -11.02 -5.34
C LEU A 46 -6.69 -11.22 -6.62
N ARG A 47 -6.53 -12.47 -7.09
CA ARG A 47 -5.84 -12.81 -8.35
C ARG A 47 -6.77 -12.89 -9.56
N GLU A 48 -8.08 -12.76 -9.38
CA GLU A 48 -9.02 -12.82 -10.50
C GLU A 48 -8.78 -11.65 -11.48
N GLY A 49 -9.00 -11.91 -12.77
CA GLY A 49 -8.76 -10.95 -13.84
C GLY A 49 -7.31 -10.45 -13.88
N GLU A 50 -7.15 -9.12 -13.84
CA GLU A 50 -5.85 -8.43 -13.84
C GLU A 50 -5.30 -8.17 -12.43
N GLY A 51 -6.00 -8.64 -11.40
CA GLY A 51 -5.66 -8.44 -9.99
C GLY A 51 -6.07 -7.08 -9.42
N VAL A 52 -5.24 -6.52 -8.55
CA VAL A 52 -5.60 -5.34 -7.73
C VAL A 52 -5.10 -4.03 -8.36
N LEU A 53 -5.98 -3.02 -8.43
CA LEU A 53 -5.60 -1.64 -8.75
C LEU A 53 -5.50 -0.80 -7.47
N ASP A 54 -4.29 -0.36 -7.13
CA ASP A 54 -3.97 0.50 -5.98
C ASP A 54 -3.97 1.98 -6.42
N VAL A 55 -5.11 2.65 -6.22
CA VAL A 55 -5.31 4.06 -6.59
C VAL A 55 -4.73 4.96 -5.51
N ALA A 56 -3.90 5.94 -5.91
CA ALA A 56 -3.16 6.81 -5.01
C ALA A 56 -2.26 6.03 -4.02
N GLY A 57 -1.71 4.89 -4.47
CA GLY A 57 -0.86 3.99 -3.67
C GLY A 57 0.47 4.59 -3.20
N GLY A 58 0.77 5.84 -3.59
CA GLY A 58 1.93 6.60 -3.15
C GLY A 58 3.24 5.94 -3.59
N LYS A 59 4.01 5.37 -2.66
CA LYS A 59 5.27 4.69 -3.00
C LYS A 59 5.06 3.31 -3.64
N GLY A 60 3.85 2.75 -3.52
CA GLY A 60 3.50 1.42 -4.04
C GLY A 60 3.84 0.25 -3.12
N ASP A 61 4.05 0.49 -1.82
CA ASP A 61 4.38 -0.56 -0.83
C ASP A 61 3.32 -1.69 -0.81
N LEU A 62 2.02 -1.36 -0.88
CA LEU A 62 0.94 -2.35 -0.84
C LEU A 62 0.97 -3.26 -2.08
N ALA A 63 0.93 -2.67 -3.27
CA ALA A 63 1.01 -3.41 -4.53
C ALA A 63 2.28 -4.27 -4.61
N TRP A 64 3.41 -3.74 -4.12
CA TRP A 64 4.67 -4.48 -4.08
C TRP A 64 4.58 -5.71 -3.17
N GLU A 65 4.00 -5.57 -1.97
CA GLU A 65 3.86 -6.69 -1.04
C GLU A 65 2.86 -7.74 -1.55
N LEU A 66 1.73 -7.32 -2.12
CA LEU A 66 0.76 -8.23 -2.76
C LEU A 66 1.43 -9.08 -3.85
N LEU A 67 2.21 -8.45 -4.72
CA LEU A 67 2.91 -9.13 -5.81
C LEU A 67 3.99 -10.08 -5.31
N ASN A 68 4.89 -9.59 -4.47
CA ASN A 68 6.11 -10.33 -4.13
C ASN A 68 5.95 -11.33 -2.97
N LEU A 69 5.04 -11.06 -2.03
CA LEU A 69 4.79 -11.94 -0.88
C LEU A 69 3.63 -12.91 -1.13
N ASN A 70 2.68 -12.56 -2.00
CA ASN A 70 1.48 -13.36 -2.23
C ASN A 70 1.19 -13.65 -3.70
N ARG A 71 2.05 -13.30 -4.66
CA ARG A 71 1.80 -13.56 -6.09
C ARG A 71 0.43 -13.04 -6.54
N VAL A 72 -0.02 -11.92 -5.97
CA VAL A 72 -1.24 -11.21 -6.37
C VAL A 72 -0.83 -10.13 -7.36
N PRO A 73 -1.21 -10.21 -8.64
CA PRO A 73 -0.94 -9.14 -9.60
C PRO A 73 -1.50 -7.82 -9.09
N ALA A 74 -0.70 -6.77 -9.17
CA ALA A 74 -1.10 -5.45 -8.72
C ALA A 74 -0.53 -4.35 -9.62
N ALA A 75 -1.35 -3.33 -9.85
CA ALA A 75 -0.98 -2.11 -10.54
C ALA A 75 -1.21 -0.90 -9.62
N VAL A 76 -0.32 0.10 -9.68
CA VAL A 76 -0.46 1.34 -8.92
C VAL A 76 -0.82 2.46 -9.88
N LEU A 77 -1.92 3.18 -9.59
CA LEU A 77 -2.25 4.44 -10.25
C LEU A 77 -1.77 5.58 -9.36
N GLU A 78 -0.69 6.24 -9.77
CA GLU A 78 -0.08 7.33 -9.00
C GLU A 78 0.75 8.24 -9.92
N PRO A 79 0.59 9.57 -9.88
CA PRO A 79 1.38 10.48 -10.73
C PRO A 79 2.88 10.47 -10.41
N ARG A 80 3.22 10.29 -9.12
CA ARG A 80 4.60 10.28 -8.63
C ARG A 80 5.32 8.97 -8.95
N PRO A 81 6.66 9.00 -9.16
CA PRO A 81 7.46 7.77 -9.27
C PRO A 81 7.34 6.88 -8.03
N LEU A 82 7.26 5.57 -8.24
CA LEU A 82 7.25 4.59 -7.17
C LEU A 82 8.65 4.41 -6.57
N ASP A 83 8.72 4.08 -5.28
CA ASP A 83 9.95 3.88 -4.51
C ASP A 83 9.84 2.64 -3.63
N PHE A 84 10.47 1.55 -4.08
CA PHE A 84 10.43 0.25 -3.41
C PHE A 84 11.65 -0.01 -2.51
N SER A 85 12.48 1.01 -2.23
CA SER A 85 13.67 0.83 -1.39
C SER A 85 13.33 0.31 0.01
N SER A 86 12.22 0.77 0.57
CA SER A 86 11.71 0.36 1.88
C SER A 86 11.28 -1.10 1.91
N CYS A 87 10.32 -1.50 1.07
CA CYS A 87 9.81 -2.87 1.01
C CYS A 87 10.89 -3.85 0.52
N GLY A 88 11.71 -3.49 -0.47
CA GLY A 88 12.85 -4.29 -0.90
C GLY A 88 13.90 -4.48 0.20
N GLY A 89 14.17 -3.45 1.00
CA GLY A 89 15.01 -3.56 2.19
C GLY A 89 14.41 -4.53 3.22
N LYS A 90 13.11 -4.41 3.50
CA LYS A 90 12.40 -5.32 4.42
C LYS A 90 12.45 -6.77 3.96
N PHE A 91 12.27 -7.02 2.67
CA PHE A 91 12.36 -8.34 2.07
C PHE A 91 13.76 -8.92 2.22
N ARG A 92 14.79 -8.18 1.79
CA ARG A 92 16.19 -8.61 1.87
C ARG A 92 16.59 -8.98 3.29
N TYR A 93 16.22 -8.17 4.28
CA TYR A 93 16.56 -8.40 5.69
C TYR A 93 15.61 -9.36 6.42
N GLY A 94 14.70 -10.02 5.70
CA GLY A 94 13.78 -11.00 6.26
C GLY A 94 12.76 -10.41 7.24
N ILE A 95 12.50 -9.10 7.18
CA ILE A 95 11.64 -8.39 8.15
C ILE A 95 10.24 -8.99 8.18
N TYR A 96 9.69 -9.38 7.02
CA TYR A 96 8.35 -9.95 6.92
C TYR A 96 8.22 -11.31 7.63
N TRP A 97 9.30 -12.09 7.73
CA TRP A 97 9.32 -13.41 8.37
C TRP A 97 9.75 -13.38 9.83
N ARG A 98 10.10 -12.21 10.40
CA ARG A 98 10.58 -12.14 11.80
C ARG A 98 9.54 -12.57 12.82
N ASN A 99 8.25 -12.38 12.53
CA ASN A 99 7.17 -12.75 13.43
C ASN A 99 6.42 -13.97 12.88
N PRO A 100 6.52 -15.16 13.51
CA PRO A 100 5.83 -16.37 13.08
C PRO A 100 4.31 -16.23 12.93
N ILE A 101 3.68 -15.33 13.70
CA ILE A 101 2.24 -15.07 13.63
C ILE A 101 1.81 -14.66 12.21
N PHE A 102 2.70 -14.00 11.46
CA PHE A 102 2.40 -13.52 10.11
C PHE A 102 2.83 -14.46 9.00
N HIS A 103 3.41 -15.63 9.31
CA HIS A 103 3.86 -16.58 8.29
C HIS A 103 2.71 -17.12 7.44
N ALA A 104 1.53 -17.29 8.02
CA ALA A 104 0.33 -17.71 7.29
C ALA A 104 -0.10 -16.73 6.17
N TYR A 105 0.41 -15.50 6.19
CA TYR A 105 0.13 -14.48 5.17
C TYR A 105 1.25 -14.31 4.15
N ILE A 106 2.24 -15.21 4.12
CA ILE A 106 3.39 -15.10 3.22
C ILE A 106 3.49 -16.40 2.43
N ASP A 107 3.31 -16.30 1.12
CA ASP A 107 3.22 -17.46 0.23
C ASP A 107 4.61 -17.90 -0.28
N CYS A 108 5.66 -17.15 0.06
CA CYS A 108 7.04 -17.40 -0.35
C CYS A 108 7.98 -17.59 0.84
N ALA A 109 8.98 -18.46 0.67
CA ALA A 109 10.09 -18.58 1.60
C ALA A 109 10.96 -17.32 1.54
N HIS A 110 11.66 -17.02 2.64
CA HIS A 110 12.64 -15.94 2.63
C HIS A 110 13.90 -16.38 1.88
N ASP A 111 14.18 -15.73 0.76
CA ASP A 111 15.47 -15.78 0.09
C ASP A 111 15.94 -14.34 -0.17
N ALA A 112 17.04 -13.94 0.48
CA ALA A 112 17.59 -12.59 0.34
C ALA A 112 18.17 -12.31 -1.06
N ALA A 113 18.49 -13.35 -1.83
CA ALA A 113 18.98 -13.26 -3.20
C ALA A 113 17.85 -13.24 -4.24
N GLN A 114 16.61 -13.58 -3.85
CA GLN A 114 15.48 -13.57 -4.76
C GLN A 114 15.27 -12.16 -5.34
N VAL A 115 15.22 -12.09 -6.67
CA VAL A 115 14.85 -10.87 -7.39
C VAL A 115 13.37 -10.60 -7.18
N THR A 116 13.05 -9.36 -6.84
CA THR A 116 11.66 -8.93 -6.62
C THR A 116 11.14 -8.22 -7.85
N GLU A 117 9.85 -8.43 -8.12
CA GLU A 117 9.15 -7.86 -9.25
C GLU A 117 8.61 -6.47 -8.89
N ARG A 118 8.49 -5.62 -9.91
CA ARG A 118 7.93 -4.28 -9.76
C ARG A 118 6.47 -4.32 -10.20
N PRO A 119 5.52 -3.87 -9.37
CA PRO A 119 4.14 -3.66 -9.78
C PRO A 119 4.05 -2.76 -11.02
N ARG A 120 3.02 -2.96 -11.84
CA ARG A 120 2.74 -2.05 -12.96
C ARG A 120 2.48 -0.65 -12.40
N HIS A 121 2.91 0.39 -13.11
CA HIS A 121 2.73 1.77 -12.70
C HIS A 121 2.01 2.56 -13.78
N LEU A 122 0.79 3.00 -13.48
CA LEU A 122 0.01 3.89 -14.31
C LEU A 122 0.21 5.32 -13.80
N ARG A 123 1.03 6.08 -14.52
CA ARG A 123 1.30 7.48 -14.20
C ARG A 123 0.19 8.35 -14.76
N MET A 124 -0.80 8.61 -13.93
CA MET A 124 -1.96 9.41 -14.31
C MET A 124 -2.23 10.45 -13.24
N LEU A 125 -2.58 11.66 -13.67
CA LEU A 125 -3.19 12.68 -12.83
C LEU A 125 -4.66 12.73 -13.19
N LEU A 126 -5.53 12.61 -12.21
CA LEU A 126 -6.96 12.86 -12.39
C LEU A 126 -7.20 14.34 -12.11
N ASP A 127 -7.38 15.11 -13.17
CA ASP A 127 -7.73 16.53 -13.09
C ASP A 127 -9.25 16.69 -13.00
N GLY A 128 -9.73 17.70 -12.27
CA GLY A 128 -11.16 17.94 -12.03
C GLY A 128 -11.94 18.12 -13.34
N ASP A 129 -11.36 18.87 -14.27
CA ASP A 129 -11.93 19.06 -15.61
C ASP A 129 -11.93 17.75 -16.43
N ALA A 130 -10.98 16.84 -16.18
CA ALA A 130 -10.88 15.55 -16.85
C ALA A 130 -11.84 14.48 -16.31
N VAL A 131 -12.41 14.67 -15.12
CA VAL A 131 -13.36 13.73 -14.48
C VAL A 131 -14.75 14.32 -14.23
N GLY A 132 -15.03 15.54 -14.70
CA GLY A 132 -16.35 16.18 -14.54
C GLY A 132 -17.51 15.37 -15.14
N TRP A 133 -17.23 14.52 -16.13
CA TRP A 133 -18.20 13.58 -16.68
C TRP A 133 -18.58 12.45 -15.70
N ALA A 134 -17.67 12.03 -14.81
CA ALA A 134 -17.95 10.98 -13.83
C ALA A 134 -18.93 11.46 -12.73
N THR A 135 -19.05 12.78 -12.55
CA THR A 135 -20.07 13.40 -11.70
C THR A 135 -21.37 13.73 -12.43
N ALA A 136 -21.39 13.61 -13.76
CA ALA A 136 -22.53 14.04 -14.58
C ALA A 136 -23.67 13.01 -14.66
N GLU A 137 -23.47 11.77 -14.17
CA GLU A 137 -24.51 10.73 -14.22
C GLU A 137 -24.86 10.19 -12.82
N GLY A 138 -25.77 10.90 -12.15
CA GLY A 138 -26.41 10.45 -10.92
C GLY A 138 -27.72 11.16 -10.57
N GLY A 139 -28.35 11.89 -11.51
CA GLY A 139 -29.49 12.76 -11.21
C GLY A 139 -30.60 12.81 -12.27
N ALA A 140 -30.68 11.85 -13.19
CA ALA A 140 -31.81 11.73 -14.12
C ALA A 140 -32.63 10.49 -13.75
N GLY A 141 -33.35 10.54 -12.62
CA GLY A 141 -34.15 9.39 -12.21
C GLY A 141 -34.72 9.41 -10.79
N ALA A 142 -35.24 10.55 -10.31
CA ALA A 142 -36.20 10.56 -9.20
C ALA A 142 -37.29 11.57 -9.52
N ALA A 143 -38.43 11.05 -9.95
CA ALA A 143 -39.65 11.81 -10.20
C ALA A 143 -40.20 12.41 -8.90
N ALA A 144 -40.73 13.63 -8.98
CA ALA A 144 -42.17 13.90 -8.87
C ALA A 144 -42.48 15.32 -8.36
N ALA A 145 -43.25 16.03 -9.19
CA ALA A 145 -44.47 16.75 -8.84
C ALA A 145 -44.45 17.99 -7.91
N GLY A 146 -45.01 19.08 -8.48
CA GLY A 146 -45.70 20.19 -7.80
C GLY A 146 -44.78 21.35 -7.43
N ASP A 147 -45.11 22.62 -7.62
CA ASP A 147 -46.26 23.34 -8.18
C ASP A 147 -45.73 24.80 -8.35
N VAL A 148 -45.83 25.47 -9.51
CA VAL A 148 -46.97 26.29 -9.97
C VAL A 148 -47.04 27.71 -9.33
N PHE A 149 -47.02 28.74 -10.21
CA PHE A 149 -47.29 30.20 -10.03
C PHE A 149 -46.24 31.07 -9.29
N ALA A 150 -45.92 32.33 -9.65
CA ALA A 150 -46.38 33.27 -10.68
C ALA A 150 -45.33 34.38 -10.89
N ALA A 151 -45.25 34.95 -12.10
CA ALA A 151 -44.78 36.30 -12.32
C ALA A 151 -45.71 36.99 -13.32
N SER A 152 -46.45 37.99 -12.82
CA SER A 152 -46.99 39.14 -13.54
C SER A 152 -46.93 40.30 -12.57
#